data_AF-A0A2E9CWQ4-F1
#
_entry.id   AF-A0A2E9CWQ4-F1
#
_cell.length_a   1.000
_cell.length_b   1.000
_cell.length_c   1.000
_cell.angle_alpha   90.00
_cell.angle_beta   90.00
_cell.angle_gamma   90.00
#
_symmetry.space_group_name_H-M   'P 1'
#
loop_
_entity.id
_entity.type
_entity.pdbx_description
1 polymer ?
#
loop_
_entity_poly.entity_id
_entity_poly.type
_entity_poly.pdbx_seq_one_letter_code
_entity_poly.pdbx_strand_id
1 'polypeptide(L)'
;MNKFFFFFILFVTSPIFSSEIKLSSIIILENNIPKECGVKIDINDESILFSVKVTIKKNKNNTSTYFSVNSNQNINYSDIDTEEEKLSKIIKSKNLNSEYYEIESETDQNKTTKFFQELIIGGGKVFINDKKYEISGPIDSKVRLEYLFCTGEMFLPNYKSNK
;
A
#
# COMPACT_ATOMS: atom_id res chain seq x y z
N MET A 1 14.62 55.58 35.51
CA MET A 1 15.23 54.27 35.85
C MET A 1 14.46 53.22 35.06
N ASN A 2 14.89 52.94 33.83
CA ASN A 2 14.16 52.10 32.87
C ASN A 2 14.40 50.63 33.18
N LYS A 3 13.36 49.91 33.62
CA LYS A 3 13.38 48.44 33.69
C LYS A 3 12.93 47.91 32.34
N PHE A 4 13.90 47.52 31.50
CA PHE A 4 13.65 46.74 30.29
C PHE A 4 13.38 45.30 30.72
N PHE A 5 12.13 44.85 30.61
CA PHE A 5 11.73 43.48 30.95
C PHE A 5 11.92 42.62 29.69
N PHE A 6 12.98 41.80 29.67
CA PHE A 6 13.22 40.85 28.58
C PHE A 6 12.22 39.70 28.71
N PHE A 7 11.27 39.59 27.79
CA PHE A 7 10.35 38.46 27.71
C PHE A 7 11.04 37.33 26.94
N PHE A 8 11.56 36.33 27.65
CA PHE A 8 12.20 35.17 27.04
C PHE A 8 11.12 34.16 26.64
N ILE A 9 10.69 34.18 25.37
CA ILE A 9 9.80 33.15 24.82
C ILE A 9 10.65 31.90 24.57
N LEU A 10 10.59 30.95 25.50
CA LEU A 10 11.08 29.59 25.30
C LEU A 10 10.16 28.90 24.28
N PHE A 11 10.57 28.88 23.01
CA PHE A 11 9.98 27.99 22.02
C PHE A 11 10.33 26.54 22.40
N VAL A 12 9.39 25.85 23.05
CA VAL A 12 9.47 24.41 23.26
C VAL A 12 9.18 23.75 21.91
N THR A 13 10.23 23.44 21.15
CA THR A 13 10.09 22.60 19.95
C THR A 13 10.03 21.14 20.40
N SER A 14 8.85 20.52 20.32
CA SER A 14 8.73 19.06 20.44
C SER A 14 9.37 18.40 19.22
N PRO A 15 10.14 17.31 19.37
CA PRO A 15 10.64 16.56 18.23
C PRO A 15 9.45 16.00 17.44
N ILE A 16 9.35 16.37 16.16
CA ILE A 16 8.42 15.74 15.23
C ILE A 16 9.10 14.45 14.78
N PHE A 17 8.76 13.33 15.40
CA PHE A 17 9.14 12.03 14.85
C PHE A 17 8.34 11.81 13.57
N SER A 18 9.03 11.77 12.44
CA SER A 18 8.44 11.42 11.15
C SER A 18 8.62 9.93 10.94
N SER A 19 7.54 9.21 10.65
CA SER A 19 7.62 7.83 10.18
C SER A 19 8.37 7.79 8.84
N GLU A 20 9.28 6.83 8.68
CA GLU A 20 9.93 6.58 7.39
C GLU A 20 9.07 5.60 6.59
N ILE A 21 8.75 5.95 5.34
CA ILE A 21 7.91 5.14 4.46
C ILE A 21 8.69 4.84 3.18
N LYS A 22 8.82 3.55 2.86
CA LYS A 22 9.50 3.07 1.65
C LYS A 22 8.55 2.25 0.79
N LEU A 23 8.49 2.58 -0.48
CA LEU A 23 7.67 1.86 -1.45
C LEU A 23 8.54 1.06 -2.41
N SER A 24 8.10 -0.14 -2.73
CA SER A 24 8.73 -1.02 -3.71
C SER A 24 7.67 -1.78 -4.50
N SER A 25 8.00 -2.20 -5.71
CA SER A 25 7.14 -3.09 -6.49
C SER A 25 7.24 -4.53 -5.99
N ILE A 26 6.19 -5.30 -6.24
CA ILE A 26 6.21 -6.76 -6.14
C ILE A 26 5.99 -7.29 -7.55
N ILE A 27 6.93 -8.11 -8.03
CA ILE A 27 6.80 -8.87 -9.29
C ILE A 27 7.25 -10.30 -9.02
N ILE A 28 6.34 -11.25 -9.16
CA ILE A 28 6.62 -12.68 -9.09
C ILE A 28 6.22 -13.30 -10.41
N LEU A 29 7.15 -14.07 -11.00
CA LEU A 29 6.96 -14.72 -12.30
C LEU A 29 6.79 -16.22 -12.11
N GLU A 30 5.98 -16.83 -12.97
CA GLU A 30 5.91 -18.27 -13.18
C GLU A 30 6.09 -18.55 -14.67
N ASN A 31 7.12 -19.33 -15.03
CA ASN A 31 7.50 -19.57 -16.43
C ASN A 31 7.71 -18.28 -17.24
N ASN A 32 8.36 -17.27 -16.64
CA ASN A 32 8.59 -15.92 -17.20
C ASN A 32 7.31 -15.10 -17.48
N ILE A 33 6.16 -15.52 -16.95
CA ILE A 33 4.89 -14.79 -17.05
C ILE A 33 4.54 -14.23 -15.67
N PRO A 34 4.10 -12.96 -15.55
CA PRO A 34 3.63 -12.42 -14.28
C PRO A 34 2.53 -13.25 -13.63
N LYS A 35 2.78 -13.65 -12.39
CA LYS A 35 1.85 -14.37 -11.52
C LYS A 35 1.35 -13.50 -10.39
N GLU A 36 2.19 -12.63 -9.84
CA GLU A 36 1.81 -11.68 -8.81
C GLU A 36 2.47 -10.33 -9.07
N CYS A 37 1.69 -9.27 -8.99
CA CYS A 37 2.12 -7.90 -9.25
C CYS A 37 1.55 -6.97 -8.19
N GLY A 38 2.29 -5.96 -7.75
CA GLY A 38 1.71 -4.96 -6.85
C GLY A 38 2.73 -4.06 -6.19
N VAL A 39 2.39 -3.58 -5.00
CA VAL A 39 3.20 -2.63 -4.24
C VAL A 39 3.36 -3.13 -2.81
N LYS A 40 4.58 -3.00 -2.30
CA LYS A 40 4.94 -3.16 -0.89
C LYS A 40 5.25 -1.78 -0.30
N ILE A 41 4.65 -1.48 0.84
CA ILE A 41 4.87 -0.26 1.61
C ILE A 41 5.44 -0.69 2.96
N ASP A 42 6.71 -0.39 3.18
CA ASP A 42 7.39 -0.59 4.46
C ASP A 42 7.31 0.72 5.26
N ILE A 43 6.77 0.64 6.47
CA ILE A 43 6.60 1.78 7.38
C ILE A 43 7.41 1.51 8.64
N ASN A 44 8.36 2.39 8.92
CA ASN A 44 9.16 2.37 10.14
C ASN A 44 8.73 3.54 11.03
N ASP A 45 8.03 3.21 12.12
CA ASP A 45 7.47 4.16 13.07
C ASP A 45 8.03 3.85 14.46
N GLU A 46 9.05 4.60 14.86
CA GLU A 46 9.83 4.41 16.09
C GLU A 46 10.48 3.01 16.19
N SER A 47 9.81 2.08 16.86
CA SER A 47 10.24 0.68 17.09
C SER A 47 9.28 -0.34 16.46
N ILE A 48 8.29 0.15 15.71
CA ILE A 48 7.25 -0.66 15.10
C ILE A 48 7.48 -0.68 13.60
N LEU A 49 7.56 -1.89 13.06
CA LEU A 49 7.73 -2.12 11.63
C LEU A 49 6.42 -2.68 11.07
N PHE A 50 5.91 -2.04 10.04
CA PHE A 50 4.79 -2.56 9.26
C PHE A 50 5.26 -2.85 7.84
N SER A 51 4.95 -4.04 7.34
CA SER A 51 5.09 -4.42 5.94
C SER A 51 3.71 -4.61 5.36
N VAL A 52 3.25 -3.60 4.63
CA VAL A 52 1.95 -3.56 3.97
C VAL A 52 2.11 -4.00 2.52
N LYS A 53 1.27 -4.92 2.04
CA LYS A 53 1.30 -5.39 0.64
C LYS A 53 -0.07 -5.30 0.02
N VAL A 54 -0.15 -4.74 -1.18
CA VAL A 54 -1.32 -4.84 -2.06
C VAL A 54 -0.87 -5.47 -3.36
N THR A 55 -1.44 -6.62 -3.71
CA THR A 55 -1.07 -7.34 -4.94
C THR A 55 -2.28 -7.82 -5.72
N ILE A 56 -2.08 -8.00 -7.01
CA ILE A 56 -2.96 -8.73 -7.91
C ILE A 56 -2.27 -10.07 -8.16
N LYS A 57 -2.97 -11.17 -7.93
CA LYS A 57 -2.49 -12.54 -8.12
C LYS A 57 -3.26 -13.21 -9.25
N LYS A 58 -2.55 -13.95 -10.11
CA LYS A 58 -3.12 -14.75 -11.19
C LYS A 58 -3.26 -16.19 -10.72
N ASN A 59 -4.51 -16.65 -10.64
CA ASN A 59 -4.86 -18.03 -10.36
C ASN A 59 -5.20 -18.75 -11.67
N LYS A 60 -5.43 -20.07 -11.61
CA LYS A 60 -5.69 -20.89 -12.82
C LYS A 60 -6.83 -20.33 -13.69
N ASN A 61 -7.88 -19.79 -13.06
CA ASN A 61 -9.13 -19.41 -13.72
C ASN A 61 -9.50 -17.92 -13.60
N ASN A 62 -8.87 -17.17 -12.69
CA ASN A 62 -9.22 -15.78 -12.41
C ASN A 62 -8.02 -15.00 -11.85
N THR A 63 -8.22 -13.70 -11.59
CA THR A 63 -7.28 -12.89 -10.81
C THR A 63 -7.92 -12.48 -9.49
N SER A 64 -7.11 -12.41 -8.43
CA SER A 64 -7.53 -11.91 -7.12
C SER A 64 -6.73 -10.68 -6.72
N THR A 65 -7.37 -9.78 -5.99
CA THR A 65 -6.69 -8.66 -5.34
C THR A 65 -6.51 -9.02 -3.87
N TYR A 66 -5.27 -8.96 -3.41
CA TYR A 66 -4.81 -9.37 -2.10
C TYR A 66 -4.24 -8.18 -1.34
N PHE A 67 -4.59 -8.09 -0.06
CA PHE A 67 -4.06 -7.08 0.84
C PHE A 67 -3.65 -7.73 2.16
N SER A 68 -2.47 -7.37 2.65
CA SER A 68 -1.95 -7.88 3.92
C SER A 68 -1.12 -6.85 4.66
N VAL A 69 -1.14 -6.92 5.98
CA VAL A 69 -0.24 -6.19 6.87
C VAL A 69 0.44 -7.16 7.82
N ASN A 70 1.77 -7.17 7.77
CA ASN A 70 2.60 -7.90 8.73
C ASN A 70 3.31 -6.91 9.66
N SER A 71 3.38 -7.22 10.95
CA SER A 71 4.00 -6.40 11.97
C SER A 71 4.42 -7.24 13.19
N ASN A 72 5.25 -6.66 14.05
CA ASN A 72 5.51 -7.18 15.39
C ASN A 72 4.37 -6.88 16.39
N GLN A 73 3.30 -6.20 15.96
CA GLN A 73 2.11 -5.91 16.76
C GLN A 73 0.84 -6.48 16.12
N ASN A 74 -0.20 -6.66 16.93
CA ASN A 74 -1.51 -7.09 16.45
C ASN A 74 -2.19 -6.00 15.60
N ILE A 75 -2.76 -6.41 14.48
CA ILE A 75 -3.44 -5.54 13.52
C ILE A 75 -4.94 -5.88 13.50
N ASN A 76 -5.73 -5.07 14.21
CA ASN A 76 -7.18 -5.24 14.26
C ASN A 76 -7.86 -4.63 13.02
N TYR A 77 -7.26 -3.59 12.45
CA TYR A 77 -7.78 -2.87 11.31
C TYR A 77 -6.65 -2.39 10.41
N SER A 78 -6.84 -2.50 9.10
CA SER A 78 -6.02 -1.77 8.15
C SER A 78 -6.80 -1.46 6.87
N ASP A 79 -6.47 -0.35 6.25
CA ASP A 79 -7.00 0.05 4.95
C ASP A 79 -6.00 0.97 4.23
N ILE A 80 -6.20 1.15 2.93
CA ILE A 80 -5.51 2.18 2.14
C ILE A 80 -6.56 3.02 1.44
N ASP A 81 -6.53 4.31 1.70
CA ASP A 81 -7.36 5.28 1.01
C ASP A 81 -6.51 6.03 -0.03
N THR A 82 -7.01 6.10 -1.25
CA THR A 82 -6.55 7.05 -2.27
C THR A 82 -7.51 8.23 -2.32
N GLU A 83 -7.48 9.03 -3.38
CA GLU A 83 -8.34 10.20 -3.51
C GLU A 83 -9.83 9.81 -3.59
N GLU A 84 -10.16 8.79 -4.39
CA GLU A 84 -11.54 8.40 -4.64
C GLU A 84 -11.88 6.99 -4.14
N GLU A 85 -10.88 6.13 -3.96
CA GLU A 85 -11.07 4.72 -3.63
C GLU A 85 -10.55 4.35 -2.24
N LYS A 86 -11.19 3.35 -1.63
CA LYS A 86 -10.71 2.68 -0.42
C LYS A 86 -10.50 1.22 -0.72
N LEU A 87 -9.37 0.65 -0.30
CA LEU A 87 -9.04 -0.74 -0.61
C LEU A 87 -10.09 -1.71 -0.03
N SER A 88 -10.59 -1.44 1.18
CA SER A 88 -11.69 -2.21 1.81
C SER A 88 -13.00 -2.21 1.02
N LYS A 89 -13.26 -1.20 0.17
CA LYS A 89 -14.43 -1.17 -0.72
C LYS A 89 -14.22 -1.97 -2.01
N ILE A 90 -12.96 -2.14 -2.39
CA ILE A 90 -12.55 -2.91 -3.58
C ILE A 90 -12.51 -4.40 -3.22
N ILE A 91 -11.83 -4.74 -2.13
CA ILE A 91 -11.70 -6.11 -1.63
C ILE A 91 -12.86 -6.40 -0.68
N LYS A 92 -13.96 -6.97 -1.20
CA LYS A 92 -15.18 -7.24 -0.43
C LYS A 92 -15.07 -8.52 0.41
N SER A 93 -14.05 -8.63 1.25
CA SER A 93 -13.88 -9.76 2.16
C SER A 93 -13.55 -9.30 3.58
N LYS A 94 -13.81 -10.19 4.54
CA LYS A 94 -13.47 -9.99 5.95
C LYS A 94 -12.05 -10.49 6.18
N ASN A 95 -11.38 -9.92 7.20
CA ASN A 95 -10.07 -10.39 7.62
C ASN A 95 -10.12 -11.91 7.87
N LEU A 96 -9.19 -12.64 7.24
CA LEU A 96 -9.12 -14.10 7.27
C LEU A 96 -8.35 -14.62 8.50
N ASN A 97 -7.66 -13.74 9.24
CA ASN A 97 -6.77 -14.13 10.33
C ASN A 97 -6.94 -13.24 11.58
N SER A 98 -6.75 -13.82 12.77
CA SER A 98 -6.87 -13.11 14.06
C SER A 98 -5.58 -12.50 14.59
N GLU A 99 -4.43 -12.90 14.06
CA GLU A 99 -3.08 -12.48 14.46
C GLU A 99 -2.46 -11.48 13.48
N TYR A 100 -2.83 -11.57 12.20
CA TYR A 100 -2.42 -10.65 11.15
C TYR A 100 -3.62 -10.19 10.32
N TYR A 101 -3.48 -9.07 9.62
CA TYR A 101 -4.53 -8.55 8.76
C TYR A 101 -4.32 -9.03 7.33
N GLU A 102 -5.26 -9.81 6.81
CA GLU A 102 -5.22 -10.35 5.45
C GLU A 102 -6.63 -10.43 4.86
N ILE A 103 -6.81 -9.84 3.68
CA ILE A 103 -8.04 -9.92 2.90
C ILE A 103 -7.71 -10.22 1.43
N GLU A 104 -8.55 -11.04 0.81
CA GLU A 104 -8.45 -11.37 -0.61
C GLU A 104 -9.85 -11.50 -1.22
N SER A 105 -10.02 -11.05 -2.45
CA SER A 105 -11.23 -11.31 -3.24
C SER A 105 -10.91 -11.36 -4.73
N GLU A 106 -11.86 -11.85 -5.53
CA GLU A 106 -11.78 -11.71 -6.98
C GLU A 106 -11.63 -10.23 -7.39
N THR A 107 -10.78 -9.97 -8.37
CA THR A 107 -10.43 -8.62 -8.81
C THR A 107 -11.56 -7.95 -9.59
N ASP A 108 -12.02 -6.79 -9.12
CA ASP A 108 -12.77 -5.83 -9.93
C ASP A 108 -11.77 -4.97 -10.72
N GLN A 109 -11.49 -5.36 -11.97
CA GLN A 109 -10.42 -4.78 -12.78
C GLN A 109 -10.50 -3.25 -12.85
N ASN A 110 -11.69 -2.68 -13.03
CA ASN A 110 -11.85 -1.23 -13.17
C ASN A 110 -11.47 -0.50 -11.88
N LYS A 111 -11.98 -0.98 -10.74
CA LYS A 111 -11.69 -0.34 -9.43
C LYS A 111 -10.26 -0.55 -8.99
N THR A 112 -9.74 -1.77 -9.15
CA THR A 112 -8.36 -2.08 -8.80
C THR A 112 -7.39 -1.26 -9.66
N THR A 113 -7.61 -1.15 -10.97
CA THR A 113 -6.78 -0.30 -11.85
C THR A 113 -6.82 1.16 -11.42
N LYS A 114 -8.01 1.71 -11.14
CA LYS A 114 -8.17 3.09 -10.67
C LYS A 114 -7.45 3.34 -9.36
N PHE A 115 -7.63 2.46 -8.36
CA PHE A 115 -6.94 2.55 -7.07
C PHE A 115 -5.43 2.59 -7.21
N PHE A 116 -4.84 1.68 -7.99
CA PHE A 116 -3.39 1.69 -8.19
C PHE A 116 -2.91 2.93 -8.95
N GLN A 117 -3.67 3.42 -9.94
CA GLN A 117 -3.33 4.66 -10.64
C GLN A 117 -3.30 5.85 -9.68
N GLU A 118 -4.32 5.99 -8.84
CA GLU A 118 -4.37 7.05 -7.83
C GLU A 118 -3.23 6.91 -6.81
N LEU A 119 -3.01 5.70 -6.30
CA LEU A 119 -1.92 5.43 -5.35
C LEU A 119 -0.55 5.78 -5.95
N ILE A 120 -0.32 5.44 -7.21
CA ILE A 120 0.96 5.62 -7.89
C ILE A 120 1.21 7.08 -8.31
N ILE A 121 0.17 7.79 -8.74
CA ILE A 121 0.28 9.17 -9.24
C ILE A 121 0.10 10.19 -8.11
N GLY A 122 -0.98 10.04 -7.33
CA GLY A 122 -1.37 10.97 -6.27
C GLY A 122 -0.89 10.58 -4.88
N GLY A 123 -0.49 9.32 -4.67
CA GLY A 123 -0.19 8.81 -3.32
C GLY A 123 -1.45 8.36 -2.60
N GLY A 124 -1.40 8.30 -1.27
CA GLY A 124 -2.51 7.80 -0.48
C GLY A 124 -2.24 7.81 1.02
N LYS A 125 -3.17 7.24 1.79
CA LYS A 125 -3.11 7.16 3.23
C LYS A 125 -3.28 5.71 3.64
N VAL A 126 -2.29 5.18 4.36
CA VAL A 126 -2.36 3.86 4.96
C VAL A 126 -2.87 4.03 6.39
N PHE A 127 -3.94 3.33 6.72
CA PHE A 127 -4.48 3.26 8.06
C PHE A 127 -4.12 1.90 8.65
N ILE A 128 -3.56 1.90 9.86
CA ILE A 128 -3.24 0.69 10.61
C ILE A 128 -3.65 0.94 12.05
N ASN A 129 -4.65 0.21 12.53
CA ASN A 129 -5.33 0.48 13.80
C ASN A 129 -5.78 1.95 13.86
N ASP A 130 -5.28 2.69 14.86
CA ASP A 130 -5.53 4.11 15.13
C ASP A 130 -4.49 5.06 14.50
N LYS A 131 -3.50 4.52 13.77
CA LYS A 131 -2.44 5.29 13.12
C LYS A 131 -2.72 5.52 11.64
N LYS A 132 -2.25 6.69 11.16
CA LYS A 132 -2.34 7.12 9.75
C LYS A 132 -0.94 7.44 9.25
N TYR A 133 -0.58 6.87 8.10
CA TYR A 133 0.68 7.10 7.40
C TYR A 133 0.41 7.65 5.99
N GLU A 134 1.10 8.72 5.62
CA GLU A 134 0.86 9.42 4.36
C GLU A 134 1.91 9.05 3.32
N ILE A 135 1.47 8.46 2.21
CA ILE A 135 2.29 8.17 1.04
C ILE A 135 2.21 9.39 0.12
N SER A 136 3.32 10.11 -0.02
CA SER A 136 3.40 11.22 -0.96
C SER A 136 3.51 10.72 -2.40
N GLY A 137 2.63 11.21 -3.27
CA GLY A 137 2.75 11.03 -4.71
C GLY A 137 3.60 12.11 -5.38
N PRO A 138 4.09 11.88 -6.61
CA PRO A 138 4.06 10.61 -7.31
C PRO A 138 5.11 9.63 -6.77
N ILE A 139 4.76 8.35 -6.71
CA ILE A 139 5.68 7.29 -6.28
C ILE A 139 6.90 7.23 -7.23
N ASP A 140 8.03 6.70 -6.77
CA ASP A 140 9.23 6.48 -7.58
C ASP A 140 8.92 5.87 -8.97
N SER A 141 9.54 6.45 -10.02
CA SER A 141 9.30 6.06 -11.42
C SER A 141 9.55 4.58 -11.70
N LYS A 142 10.52 3.95 -11.01
CA LYS A 142 10.81 2.54 -11.15
C LYS A 142 9.60 1.69 -10.74
N VAL A 143 9.01 1.98 -9.58
CA VAL A 143 7.85 1.25 -9.05
C VAL A 143 6.66 1.38 -10.02
N ARG A 144 6.44 2.57 -10.61
CA ARG A 144 5.36 2.77 -11.58
C ARG A 144 5.58 1.95 -12.85
N LEU A 145 6.79 1.98 -13.41
CA LEU A 145 7.11 1.25 -14.64
C LEU A 145 7.00 -0.26 -14.43
N GLU A 146 7.50 -0.75 -13.30
CA GLU A 146 7.38 -2.15 -12.91
C GLU A 146 5.92 -2.58 -12.73
N TYR A 147 5.09 -1.75 -12.09
CA TYR A 147 3.64 -1.99 -11.99
C TYR A 147 2.94 -2.01 -13.35
N LEU A 148 3.22 -1.04 -14.23
CA LEU A 148 2.62 -0.95 -15.57
C LEU A 148 3.00 -2.15 -16.44
N PHE A 149 4.28 -2.53 -16.43
CA PHE A 149 4.76 -3.72 -17.14
C PHE A 149 4.04 -4.98 -16.63
N CYS A 150 3.97 -5.15 -15.32
CA CYS A 150 3.43 -6.35 -14.71
C CYS A 150 1.90 -6.47 -14.93
N THR A 151 1.16 -5.38 -14.77
CA THR A 151 -0.31 -5.39 -14.91
C THR A 151 -0.81 -5.50 -16.34
N GLY A 152 -0.07 -4.98 -17.33
CA GLY A 152 -0.38 -5.17 -18.74
C GLY A 152 -0.47 -6.65 -19.14
N GLU A 153 0.41 -7.50 -18.59
CA GLU A 153 0.42 -8.95 -18.86
C GLU A 153 -0.57 -9.74 -17.98
N MET A 154 -0.88 -9.25 -16.77
CA MET A 154 -1.78 -9.94 -15.83
C MET A 154 -3.22 -10.02 -16.31
N PHE A 155 -3.72 -8.98 -16.97
CA PHE A 155 -5.11 -8.89 -17.44
C PHE A 155 -5.32 -9.49 -18.83
N LEU A 156 -4.28 -10.00 -19.48
CA LEU A 156 -4.44 -10.74 -20.72
C LEU A 156 -4.96 -12.16 -20.41
N PRO A 157 -5.99 -12.64 -21.15
CA PRO A 157 -6.45 -14.02 -21.03
C PRO A 157 -5.27 -14.95 -21.28
N ASN A 158 -5.17 -16.04 -20.51
CA ASN A 158 -4.15 -17.07 -20.71
C ASN A 158 -4.04 -17.35 -22.21
N TYR A 159 -2.88 -17.03 -22.79
CA TYR A 159 -2.59 -17.42 -24.17
C TYR A 159 -2.85 -18.91 -24.22
N LYS A 160 -3.99 -19.32 -24.80
CA LYS A 160 -4.16 -20.72 -25.14
C LYS A 160 -2.95 -21.00 -26.01
N SER A 161 -2.08 -21.89 -25.54
CA SER A 161 -1.07 -22.46 -26.38
C SER A 161 -1.83 -23.25 -27.44
N ASN A 162 -2.25 -22.58 -28.50
CA ASN A 162 -2.48 -23.22 -29.77
C ASN A 162 -1.09 -23.61 -30.27
N LYS A 163 -0.55 -24.68 -29.67
CA LYS A 163 0.52 -25.51 -30.21
C LYS A 163 -0.09 -26.88 -30.43
#